data_AF-A0A8S3TN10-F1
#
_entry.id   AF-A0A8S3TN10-F1
#
_cell.length_a   1.000
_cell.length_b   1.000
_cell.length_c   1.000
_cell.angle_alpha   90.00
_cell.angle_beta   90.00
_cell.angle_gamma   90.00
#
_symmetry.space_group_name_H-M   'P 1'
#
loop_
_entity.id
_entity.type
_entity.pdbx_description
1 polymer ?
#
loop_
_entity_poly.entity_id
_entity_poly.type
_entity_poly.pdbx_seq_one_letter_code
_entity_poly.pdbx_strand_id
1 'polypeptide(L)'
;METSDKARRRKIRYNMLKQDEWFQNYEASYGRDEYLDSFIDTISKLPINYHNTKQNLSRREKKSLEELKNNPSIILKEADKGGGIVIMDKTFYREKVLEQLNDNEYYTKLRKNNDKSTIRKIKRLVKEYSESFTANEIAYLCDFTPKEANFYGLPKIHKSNTIQTAVKHQNKKYIESPNPNDLKLRPIVAGPESTTQRMSHFLDLILKKLCPLIPSYVRDDIDFLRASVSLGRTPHMSVERNLHHTNLVIDLA
;
A
#
# COMPACT_ATOMS: atom_id res chain seq x y z
N MET A 1 29.16 2.97 3.55
CA MET A 1 28.64 3.80 2.44
C MET A 1 27.13 3.71 2.26
N GLU A 2 26.50 2.55 2.46
CA GLU A 2 25.06 2.31 2.22
C GLU A 2 24.08 3.06 3.18
N THR A 3 24.55 3.39 4.38
CA THR A 3 23.78 4.12 5.42
C THR A 3 23.59 5.61 5.10
N SER A 4 24.58 6.23 4.47
CA SER A 4 24.56 7.64 4.04
C SER A 4 23.55 7.87 2.93
N ASP A 5 23.48 6.95 1.96
CA ASP A 5 22.61 7.09 0.80
C ASP A 5 21.12 6.87 1.16
N LYS A 6 20.85 5.99 2.14
CA LYS A 6 19.51 5.78 2.69
C LYS A 6 19.02 6.98 3.51
N ALA A 7 19.91 7.63 4.27
CA ALA A 7 19.63 8.87 4.98
C ALA A 7 19.37 10.03 4.01
N ARG A 8 20.17 10.13 2.93
CA ARG A 8 19.97 11.12 1.86
C ARG A 8 18.62 10.95 1.16
N ARG A 9 18.23 9.71 0.81
CA ARG A 9 16.93 9.39 0.19
C ARG A 9 15.75 9.70 1.12
N ARG A 10 15.86 9.40 2.42
CA ARG A 10 14.85 9.79 3.42
C ARG A 10 14.71 11.30 3.52
N LYS A 11 15.83 12.03 3.51
CA LYS A 11 15.83 13.51 3.57
C LYS A 11 15.22 14.15 2.32
N ILE A 12 15.51 13.63 1.13
CA ILE A 12 14.89 14.10 -0.13
C ILE A 12 13.39 13.81 -0.14
N ARG A 13 12.96 12.60 0.24
CA ARG A 13 11.53 12.24 0.31
C ARG A 13 10.79 13.07 1.37
N TYR A 14 11.40 13.27 2.53
CA TYR A 14 10.88 14.14 3.58
C TYR A 14 10.76 15.58 3.10
N ASN A 15 11.76 16.10 2.38
CA ASN A 15 11.71 17.46 1.83
C ASN A 15 10.67 17.61 0.72
N MET A 16 10.41 16.58 -0.10
CA MET A 16 9.30 16.57 -1.08
C MET A 16 7.94 16.54 -0.38
N LEU A 17 7.76 15.70 0.64
CA LEU A 17 6.52 15.67 1.44
C LEU A 17 6.30 16.98 2.22
N LYS A 18 7.38 17.70 2.55
CA LYS A 18 7.30 19.04 3.12
C LYS A 18 6.96 20.12 2.09
N GLN A 19 7.12 19.88 0.79
CA GLN A 19 6.68 20.81 -0.25
C GLN A 19 5.18 20.65 -0.55
N ASP A 20 4.54 19.56 -0.09
CA ASP A 20 3.09 19.48 -0.06
C ASP A 20 2.58 20.48 1.00
N GLU A 21 1.93 21.57 0.55
CA GLU A 21 1.31 22.59 1.41
C GLU A 21 0.40 21.96 2.48
N TRP A 22 -0.18 20.80 2.19
CA TRP A 22 -1.03 20.03 3.09
C TRP A 22 -0.33 19.57 4.37
N PHE A 23 0.95 19.18 4.30
CA PHE A 23 1.73 18.77 5.47
C PHE A 23 2.29 19.96 6.26
N GLN A 24 2.49 21.12 5.62
CA GLN A 24 2.95 22.32 6.31
C GLN A 24 1.82 23.04 7.06
N ASN A 25 0.58 22.95 6.57
CA ASN A 25 -0.57 23.70 7.08
C ASN A 25 -1.61 22.85 7.84
N TYR A 26 -1.31 21.58 8.16
CA TYR A 26 -2.22 20.79 8.99
C TYR A 26 -2.08 21.19 10.46
N GLU A 27 -2.67 22.34 10.81
CA GLU A 27 -3.18 22.57 12.15
C GLU A 27 -4.54 21.90 12.21
N ALA A 28 -4.74 20.99 13.17
CA ALA A 28 -6.07 20.51 13.47
C ALA A 28 -6.87 21.69 14.04
N SER A 29 -7.46 22.51 13.18
CA SER A 29 -8.24 23.68 13.58
C SER A 29 -9.41 23.21 14.44
N TYR A 30 -9.41 23.64 15.70
CA TYR A 30 -10.50 23.45 16.66
C TYR A 30 -11.82 23.99 16.07
N GLY A 31 -12.95 23.35 16.35
CA GLY A 31 -14.28 23.82 15.96
C GLY A 31 -14.81 23.30 14.62
N ARG A 32 -14.15 22.31 14.01
CA ARG A 32 -14.66 21.62 12.80
C ARG A 32 -15.68 20.53 13.12
N ASP A 33 -15.48 19.84 14.23
CA ASP A 33 -16.29 18.71 14.66
C ASP A 33 -16.06 18.45 16.15
N GLU A 34 -17.15 18.33 16.92
CA GLU A 34 -17.10 18.17 18.38
C GLU A 34 -16.40 16.87 18.81
N TYR A 35 -16.54 15.78 18.02
CA TYR A 35 -15.87 14.51 18.31
C TYR A 35 -14.37 14.57 18.00
N LEU A 36 -13.99 15.24 16.91
CA LEU A 36 -12.59 15.48 16.57
C LEU A 36 -11.91 16.34 17.63
N ASP A 37 -12.57 17.42 18.07
CA ASP A 37 -12.06 18.29 19.12
C ASP A 37 -11.92 17.52 20.44
N SER A 38 -12.93 16.73 20.82
CA SER A 38 -12.90 15.84 22.00
C SER A 38 -11.76 14.81 21.93
N PHE A 39 -11.52 14.22 20.75
CA PHE A 39 -10.43 13.29 20.53
C PHE A 39 -9.06 13.97 20.68
N ILE A 40 -8.87 15.14 20.05
CA ILE A 40 -7.64 15.94 20.16
C ILE A 40 -7.38 16.31 21.62
N ASP A 41 -8.41 16.75 22.34
CA ASP A 41 -8.34 17.10 23.74
C ASP A 41 -7.93 15.91 24.61
N THR A 42 -8.53 14.75 24.34
CA THR A 42 -8.23 13.50 25.04
C THR A 42 -6.76 13.10 24.82
N ILE A 43 -6.29 13.08 23.57
CA ILE A 43 -4.90 12.71 23.25
C ILE A 43 -3.91 13.71 23.84
N SER A 44 -4.21 15.00 23.82
CA SER A 44 -3.36 16.07 24.36
C SER A 44 -3.24 15.98 25.89
N LYS A 45 -4.28 15.49 26.56
CA LYS A 45 -4.35 15.28 28.02
C LYS A 45 -3.82 13.91 28.45
N LEU A 46 -3.59 12.98 27.52
CA LEU A 46 -2.99 11.69 27.87
C LEU A 46 -1.57 11.92 28.39
N PRO A 47 -1.20 11.38 29.55
CA PRO A 47 0.17 11.42 30.01
C PRO A 47 1.01 10.55 29.07
N ILE A 48 1.64 11.16 28.06
CA ILE A 48 2.67 10.51 27.23
C ILE A 48 3.95 10.42 28.06
N ASN A 49 3.85 9.70 29.17
CA ASN A 49 5.01 9.29 29.92
C ASN A 49 5.65 8.15 29.14
N TYR A 50 6.73 8.46 28.41
CA TYR A 50 7.71 7.50 27.90
C TYR A 50 8.47 6.80 29.06
N HIS A 51 7.77 6.45 30.13
CA HIS A 51 8.31 5.66 31.22
C HIS A 51 8.47 4.23 30.72
N ASN A 52 9.69 3.73 30.88
CA ASN A 52 10.17 2.36 30.69
C ASN A 52 9.02 1.34 30.82
N THR A 53 8.38 1.01 29.70
CA THR A 53 7.18 0.17 29.71
C THR A 53 7.60 -1.24 30.11
N LYS A 54 7.04 -1.75 31.21
CA LYS A 54 7.21 -3.15 31.56
C LYS A 54 6.72 -4.00 30.39
N GLN A 55 7.57 -4.91 29.94
CA GLN A 55 7.26 -5.80 28.83
C GLN A 55 5.98 -6.59 29.17
N ASN A 56 4.94 -6.47 28.33
CA ASN A 56 3.63 -7.13 28.54
C ASN A 56 3.62 -8.61 28.11
N LEU A 57 4.77 -9.12 27.67
CA LEU A 57 4.95 -10.51 27.27
C LEU A 57 5.79 -11.24 28.33
N SER A 58 5.32 -12.40 28.75
CA SER A 58 6.12 -13.32 29.55
C SER A 58 7.35 -13.79 28.77
N ARG A 59 8.37 -14.28 29.50
CA ARG A 59 9.57 -14.85 28.87
C ARG A 59 9.23 -16.01 27.91
N ARG A 60 8.20 -16.79 28.25
CA ARG A 60 7.73 -17.91 27.43
C ARG A 60 7.12 -17.40 26.12
N GLU A 61 6.21 -16.43 26.17
CA GLU A 61 5.59 -15.86 24.96
C GLU A 61 6.62 -15.20 24.05
N LYS A 62 7.57 -14.46 24.63
CA LYS A 62 8.68 -13.87 23.86
C LYS A 62 9.52 -14.93 23.16
N LYS A 63 9.87 -16.01 23.86
CA LYS A 63 10.60 -17.14 23.28
C LYS A 63 9.79 -17.77 22.14
N SER A 64 8.50 -18.00 22.33
CA SER A 64 7.63 -18.59 21.31
C SER A 64 7.45 -17.69 20.09
N LEU A 65 7.41 -16.36 20.25
CA LEU A 65 7.40 -15.42 19.13
C LEU A 65 8.72 -15.43 18.35
N GLU A 66 9.87 -15.53 19.04
CA GLU A 66 11.16 -15.68 18.38
C GLU A 66 11.27 -17.02 17.64
N GLU A 67 10.79 -18.12 18.23
CA GLU A 67 10.72 -19.43 17.56
C GLU A 67 9.81 -19.37 16.31
N LEU A 68 8.63 -18.75 16.43
CA LEU A 68 7.70 -18.58 15.30
C LEU A 68 8.31 -17.74 14.18
N LYS A 69 8.94 -16.62 14.53
CA LYS A 69 9.58 -15.70 13.57
C LYS A 69 10.76 -16.34 12.84
N ASN A 70 11.52 -17.18 13.52
CA ASN A 70 12.73 -17.81 12.97
C ASN A 70 12.46 -19.20 12.37
N ASN A 71 11.22 -19.70 12.40
CA ASN A 71 10.86 -20.99 11.79
C ASN A 71 10.92 -20.89 10.25
N PRO A 72 11.83 -21.63 9.59
CA PRO A 72 12.04 -21.52 8.15
C PRO A 72 10.96 -22.20 7.31
N SER A 73 10.11 -23.05 7.92
CA SER A 73 9.11 -23.88 7.25
C SER A 73 7.75 -23.19 7.11
N ILE A 74 7.54 -22.06 7.77
CA ILE A 74 6.28 -21.31 7.71
C ILE A 74 6.46 -19.93 7.07
N ILE A 75 5.35 -19.35 6.64
CA ILE A 75 5.27 -17.96 6.23
C ILE A 75 4.08 -17.29 6.93
N LEU A 76 4.32 -16.08 7.44
CA LEU A 76 3.29 -15.23 8.03
C LEU A 76 2.88 -14.18 6.99
N LYS A 77 1.58 -14.08 6.73
CA LYS A 77 1.00 -13.07 5.84
C LYS A 77 -0.27 -12.48 6.43
N GLU A 78 -0.49 -11.21 6.17
CA GLU A 78 -1.81 -10.60 6.35
C GLU A 78 -2.80 -11.20 5.35
N ALA A 79 -4.04 -11.39 5.78
CA ALA A 79 -5.12 -11.77 4.92
C ALA A 79 -5.47 -10.62 3.97
N ASP A 80 -5.93 -11.00 2.78
CA ASP A 80 -6.31 -10.08 1.74
C ASP A 80 -7.43 -9.08 2.13
N LYS A 81 -8.30 -9.50 3.05
CA LYS A 81 -9.41 -8.73 3.62
C LYS A 81 -9.65 -9.16 5.07
N GLY A 82 -10.16 -8.23 5.88
CA GLY A 82 -10.59 -8.51 7.25
C GLY A 82 -9.49 -8.52 8.31
N GLY A 83 -8.26 -8.08 7.98
CA GLY A 83 -7.18 -7.88 8.96
C GLY A 83 -6.65 -9.15 9.64
N GLY A 84 -7.01 -10.34 9.15
CA GLY A 84 -6.57 -11.61 9.74
C GLY A 84 -5.08 -11.88 9.52
N ILE A 85 -4.45 -12.60 10.46
CA ILE A 85 -3.09 -13.13 10.31
C ILE A 85 -3.19 -14.58 9.83
N VAL A 86 -2.47 -14.90 8.76
CA VAL A 86 -2.44 -16.23 8.16
C VAL A 86 -1.06 -16.83 8.34
N ILE A 87 -1.02 -18.01 8.96
CA ILE A 87 0.19 -18.85 9.07
C ILE A 87 0.05 -19.95 8.03
N MET A 88 1.01 -20.05 7.12
CA MET A 88 0.99 -21.05 6.05
C MET A 88 2.28 -21.86 6.04
N ASP A 89 2.18 -23.11 5.60
CA ASP A 89 3.36 -23.85 5.14
C ASP A 89 4.02 -23.09 3.98
N LYS A 90 5.34 -22.95 4.06
CA LYS A 90 6.11 -22.16 3.09
C LYS A 90 6.18 -22.82 1.72
N THR A 91 6.18 -24.14 1.67
CA THR A 91 6.21 -24.91 0.42
C THR A 91 4.88 -24.74 -0.30
N PHE A 92 3.76 -24.91 0.41
CA PHE A 92 2.42 -24.68 -0.12
C PHE A 92 2.22 -23.23 -0.61
N TYR A 93 2.69 -22.24 0.15
CA TYR A 93 2.65 -20.84 -0.30
C TYR A 93 3.44 -20.63 -1.60
N ARG A 94 4.64 -21.20 -1.70
CA ARG A 94 5.47 -21.14 -2.92
C ARG A 94 4.76 -21.78 -4.10
N GLU A 95 4.11 -22.92 -3.91
CA GLU A 95 3.32 -23.60 -4.94
C GLU A 95 2.18 -22.72 -5.44
N LYS A 96 1.42 -22.08 -4.55
CA LYS A 96 0.36 -21.14 -4.94
C LYS A 96 0.87 -19.92 -5.69
N VAL A 97 2.04 -19.41 -5.33
CA VAL A 97 2.70 -18.34 -6.08
C VAL A 97 3.08 -18.83 -7.49
N LEU A 98 3.65 -20.02 -7.62
CA LEU A 98 4.04 -20.57 -8.92
C LEU A 98 2.84 -20.96 -9.79
N GLU A 99 1.77 -21.50 -9.20
CA GLU A 99 0.48 -21.73 -9.89
C GLU A 99 0.02 -20.46 -10.58
N GLN A 100 0.06 -19.32 -9.87
CA GLN A 100 -0.32 -18.03 -10.43
C GLN A 100 0.66 -17.51 -11.49
N LEU A 101 1.97 -17.60 -11.26
CA LEU A 101 2.98 -17.07 -12.21
C LEU A 101 3.13 -17.91 -13.49
N ASN A 102 2.71 -19.18 -13.45
CA ASN A 102 2.72 -20.09 -14.61
C ASN A 102 1.43 -20.01 -15.43
N ASP A 103 0.47 -19.19 -15.03
CA ASP A 103 -0.74 -18.95 -15.79
C ASP A 103 -0.43 -18.10 -17.04
N ASN A 104 -0.37 -18.76 -18.20
CA ASN A 104 -0.02 -18.13 -19.48
C ASN A 104 -1.16 -17.31 -20.08
N GLU A 105 -2.37 -17.35 -19.50
CA GLU A 105 -3.47 -16.45 -19.90
C GLU A 105 -3.18 -15.01 -19.44
N TYR A 106 -2.60 -14.86 -18.24
CA TYR A 106 -2.35 -13.55 -17.61
C TYR A 106 -0.88 -13.14 -17.56
N TYR A 107 0.05 -14.09 -17.57
CA TYR A 107 1.48 -13.83 -17.44
C TYR A 107 2.28 -14.33 -18.64
N THR A 108 3.36 -13.62 -18.97
CA THR A 108 4.31 -14.05 -19.99
C THR A 108 5.72 -13.96 -19.44
N LYS A 109 6.47 -15.07 -19.53
CA LYS A 109 7.85 -15.12 -19.08
C LYS A 109 8.75 -14.27 -19.98
N LEU A 110 9.46 -13.32 -19.38
CA LEU A 110 10.46 -12.52 -20.09
C LEU A 110 11.71 -13.34 -20.39
N ARG A 111 12.21 -13.25 -21.64
CA ARG A 111 13.45 -13.91 -22.06
C ARG A 111 14.71 -13.25 -21.50
N LYS A 112 14.64 -11.95 -21.20
CA LYS A 112 15.74 -11.14 -20.67
C LYS A 112 15.22 -10.04 -19.77
N ASN A 113 16.02 -9.65 -18.77
CA ASN A 113 15.74 -8.46 -17.97
C ASN A 113 15.92 -7.21 -18.87
N ASN A 114 14.87 -6.39 -18.97
CA ASN A 114 14.82 -5.20 -19.82
C ASN A 114 15.12 -3.89 -19.06
N ASP A 115 15.45 -3.93 -17.78
CA ASP A 115 15.57 -2.77 -16.88
C ASP A 115 16.57 -1.74 -17.38
N LYS A 116 17.74 -2.20 -17.83
CA LYS A 116 18.78 -1.34 -18.41
C LYS A 116 18.29 -0.63 -19.68
N SER A 117 17.43 -1.27 -20.47
CA SER A 117 16.86 -0.67 -21.67
C SER A 117 15.81 0.38 -21.32
N THR A 118 14.98 0.11 -20.31
CA THR A 118 13.95 1.03 -19.80
C THR A 118 14.59 2.29 -19.24
N ILE A 119 15.62 2.17 -18.41
CA ILE A 119 16.33 3.33 -17.86
C ILE A 119 16.99 4.17 -18.96
N ARG A 120 17.61 3.53 -19.96
CA ARG A 120 18.17 4.28 -21.10
C ARG A 120 17.11 5.07 -21.85
N LYS A 121 15.91 4.50 -22.04
CA LYS A 121 14.78 5.21 -22.65
C LYS A 121 14.34 6.40 -21.79
N ILE A 122 14.20 6.23 -20.48
CA ILE A 122 13.87 7.31 -19.54
C ILE A 122 14.91 8.43 -19.62
N LYS A 123 16.20 8.11 -19.50
CA LYS A 123 17.29 9.09 -19.59
C LYS A 123 17.31 9.84 -20.92
N ARG A 124 17.02 9.14 -22.02
CA ARG A 124 16.92 9.76 -23.35
C ARG A 124 15.76 10.76 -23.41
N LEU A 125 14.58 10.38 -22.93
CA LEU A 125 13.42 11.28 -22.88
C LEU A 125 13.68 12.51 -22.02
N VAL A 126 14.24 12.34 -20.82
CA VAL A 126 14.59 13.46 -19.93
C VAL A 126 15.61 14.39 -20.59
N LYS A 127 16.57 13.83 -21.34
CA LYS A 127 17.56 14.62 -22.08
C LYS A 127 16.96 15.38 -23.26
N GLU A 128 16.03 14.77 -24.00
CA GLU A 128 15.37 15.37 -25.16
C GLU A 128 14.57 16.62 -24.78
N TYR A 129 13.93 16.60 -23.61
CA TYR A 129 13.12 17.70 -23.09
C TYR A 129 13.78 18.41 -21.90
N SER A 130 15.12 18.47 -21.85
CA SER A 130 15.85 18.95 -20.67
C SER A 130 15.48 20.37 -20.23
N GLU A 131 15.05 21.22 -21.16
CA GLU A 131 14.60 22.59 -20.90
C GLU A 131 13.30 22.64 -20.06
N SER A 132 12.51 21.57 -20.08
CA SER A 132 11.27 21.45 -19.32
C SER A 132 11.47 20.90 -17.91
N PHE A 133 12.69 20.57 -17.51
CA PHE A 133 12.99 20.01 -16.19
C PHE A 133 13.99 20.88 -15.41
N THR A 134 13.77 20.96 -14.11
CA THR A 134 14.78 21.47 -13.18
C THR A 134 15.92 20.46 -13.00
N ALA A 135 17.10 20.93 -12.59
CA ALA A 135 18.23 20.06 -12.28
C ALA A 135 17.89 18.98 -11.22
N ASN A 136 17.03 19.32 -10.26
CA ASN A 136 16.59 18.39 -9.21
C ASN A 136 15.68 17.28 -9.77
N GLU A 137 14.80 17.60 -10.71
CA GLU A 137 13.92 16.61 -11.36
C GLU A 137 14.73 15.68 -12.25
N ILE A 138 15.69 16.21 -13.01
CA ILE A 138 16.62 15.41 -13.82
C ILE A 138 17.40 14.44 -12.92
N ALA A 139 17.97 14.93 -11.81
CA ALA A 139 18.69 14.10 -10.85
C ALA A 139 17.75 13.05 -10.21
N TYR A 140 16.53 13.43 -9.84
CA TYR A 140 15.55 12.49 -9.31
C TYR A 140 15.23 11.36 -10.31
N LEU A 141 15.02 11.70 -11.58
CA LEU A 141 14.64 10.74 -12.63
C LEU A 141 15.83 9.91 -13.15
N CYS A 142 17.06 10.42 -13.10
CA CYS A 142 18.21 9.80 -13.75
C CYS A 142 19.27 9.23 -12.79
N ASP A 143 19.39 9.79 -11.59
CA ASP A 143 20.44 9.45 -10.62
C ASP A 143 19.91 8.45 -9.58
N PHE A 144 19.65 7.24 -10.07
CA PHE A 144 19.32 6.11 -9.20
C PHE A 144 19.73 4.78 -9.78
N THR A 145 19.91 3.82 -8.88
CA THR A 145 20.07 2.42 -9.23
C THR A 145 18.72 1.73 -9.01
N PRO A 146 18.11 1.13 -10.05
CA PRO A 146 16.86 0.41 -9.91
C PRO A 146 17.08 -0.85 -9.06
N LYS A 147 16.00 -1.32 -8.43
CA LYS A 147 15.93 -2.63 -7.80
C LYS A 147 14.81 -3.44 -8.41
N GLU A 148 15.03 -4.75 -8.47
CA GLU A 148 14.00 -5.69 -8.88
C GLU A 148 12.80 -5.58 -7.94
N ALA A 149 11.60 -5.65 -8.52
CA ALA A 149 10.37 -5.63 -7.75
C ALA A 149 10.17 -6.98 -7.04
N ASN A 150 9.76 -6.93 -5.77
CA ASN A 150 9.43 -8.12 -5.02
C ASN A 150 8.00 -8.56 -5.36
N PHE A 151 7.83 -9.83 -5.71
CA PHE A 151 6.52 -10.45 -5.85
C PHE A 151 6.14 -11.18 -4.56
N TYR A 152 4.92 -10.99 -4.09
CA TYR A 152 4.30 -11.82 -3.08
C TYR A 152 2.79 -11.84 -3.22
N GLY A 153 2.15 -12.89 -2.70
CA GLY A 153 0.70 -13.02 -2.64
C GLY A 153 0.13 -12.79 -1.25
N LEU A 154 -1.03 -12.13 -1.15
CA LEU A 154 -1.85 -12.08 0.07
C LEU A 154 -2.95 -13.16 0.02
N PRO A 155 -3.13 -13.99 1.06
CA PRO A 155 -4.14 -15.05 1.04
C PRO A 155 -5.57 -14.52 1.00
N LYS A 156 -6.33 -14.85 -0.04
CA LYS A 156 -7.76 -14.52 -0.18
C LYS A 156 -8.62 -15.50 0.60
N ILE A 157 -8.45 -15.58 1.92
CA ILE A 157 -9.17 -16.54 2.78
C ILE A 157 -10.69 -16.44 2.65
N HIS A 158 -11.21 -15.23 2.38
CA HIS A 158 -12.64 -14.95 2.16
C HIS A 158 -13.19 -15.48 0.82
N LYS A 159 -12.34 -16.06 -0.04
CA LYS A 159 -12.72 -16.68 -1.32
C LYS A 159 -12.58 -18.20 -1.31
N SER A 160 -11.97 -18.79 -0.27
CA SER A 160 -11.87 -20.25 -0.13
C SER A 160 -13.15 -20.77 0.53
N ASN A 161 -13.85 -21.67 -0.15
CA ASN A 161 -14.98 -22.41 0.39
C ASN A 161 -14.53 -23.35 1.51
N THR A 162 -13.36 -23.99 1.37
CA THR A 162 -12.80 -24.84 2.42
C THR A 162 -12.60 -24.07 3.72
N ILE A 163 -11.99 -22.87 3.64
CA ILE A 163 -11.79 -22.02 4.82
C ILE A 163 -13.13 -21.48 5.34
N GLN A 164 -14.05 -21.03 4.47
CA GLN A 164 -15.35 -20.52 4.90
C GLN A 164 -16.17 -21.58 5.65
N THR A 165 -16.16 -22.82 5.19
CA THR A 165 -16.80 -23.95 5.90
C THR A 165 -16.12 -24.20 7.24
N ALA A 166 -14.77 -24.19 7.27
CA ALA A 166 -14.04 -24.32 8.52
C ALA A 166 -14.41 -23.22 9.52
N VAL A 167 -14.56 -21.96 9.09
CA VAL A 167 -15.02 -20.82 9.93
C VAL A 167 -16.39 -21.11 10.55
N LYS A 168 -17.35 -21.60 9.76
CA LYS A 168 -18.74 -21.83 10.22
C LYS A 168 -18.86 -22.89 11.31
N HIS A 169 -17.98 -23.89 11.30
CA HIS A 169 -18.01 -25.00 12.25
C HIS A 169 -17.00 -24.86 13.40
N GLN A 170 -16.35 -23.70 13.53
CA GLN A 170 -15.24 -23.55 14.46
C GLN A 170 -15.71 -23.18 15.88
N ASN A 171 -15.09 -23.81 16.89
CA ASN A 171 -15.29 -23.51 18.32
C ASN A 171 -14.01 -23.02 19.04
N LYS A 172 -12.94 -22.69 18.29
CA LYS A 172 -11.62 -22.27 18.81
C LYS A 172 -11.42 -20.75 18.68
N LYS A 173 -10.24 -20.23 19.03
CA LYS A 173 -9.86 -18.82 18.74
C LYS A 173 -9.21 -18.64 17.37
N TYR A 174 -8.85 -19.74 16.73
CA TYR A 174 -8.15 -19.78 15.45
C TYR A 174 -8.69 -20.94 14.63
N ILE A 175 -8.51 -20.86 13.32
CA ILE A 175 -9.03 -21.83 12.36
C ILE A 175 -7.87 -22.58 11.75
N GLU A 176 -8.00 -23.90 11.66
CA GLU A 176 -7.04 -24.78 11.00
C GLU A 176 -7.66 -25.28 9.70
N SER A 177 -6.97 -25.04 8.58
CA SER A 177 -7.37 -25.56 7.27
C SER A 177 -6.10 -26.03 6.58
N PRO A 178 -5.81 -27.34 6.56
CA PRO A 178 -4.58 -27.85 6.00
C PRO A 178 -4.59 -27.70 4.48
N ASN A 179 -3.66 -26.89 3.96
CA ASN A 179 -3.37 -26.68 2.54
C ASN A 179 -4.61 -26.65 1.62
N PRO A 180 -5.54 -25.69 1.82
CA PRO A 180 -6.78 -25.61 1.05
C PRO A 180 -6.50 -25.35 -0.43
N ASN A 181 -6.80 -26.32 -1.29
CA ASN A 181 -6.51 -26.25 -2.72
C ASN A 181 -7.20 -25.07 -3.43
N ASP A 182 -8.37 -24.67 -2.94
CA ASP A 182 -9.16 -23.56 -3.46
C ASP A 182 -8.67 -22.17 -2.98
N LEU A 183 -7.66 -22.12 -2.12
CA LEU A 183 -7.05 -20.86 -1.70
C LEU A 183 -6.33 -20.20 -2.89
N LYS A 184 -6.73 -18.97 -3.17
CA LYS A 184 -6.09 -18.09 -4.15
C LYS A 184 -5.38 -16.94 -3.45
N LEU A 185 -4.37 -16.38 -4.12
CA LEU A 185 -3.62 -15.24 -3.64
C LEU A 185 -4.06 -13.95 -4.37
N ARG A 186 -3.93 -12.79 -3.72
CA ARG A 186 -3.87 -11.49 -4.41
C ARG A 186 -2.42 -11.21 -4.74
N PRO A 187 -2.04 -11.13 -6.02
CA PRO A 187 -0.67 -10.84 -6.42
C PRO A 187 -0.34 -9.39 -6.05
N ILE A 188 0.82 -9.18 -5.43
CA ILE A 188 1.38 -7.88 -5.13
C ILE A 188 2.78 -7.81 -5.73
N VAL A 189 3.01 -6.77 -6.53
CA VAL A 189 4.32 -6.43 -7.09
C VAL A 189 4.82 -5.17 -6.38
N ALA A 190 5.70 -5.35 -5.41
CA ALA A 190 6.28 -4.26 -4.62
C ALA A 190 7.62 -3.81 -5.23
N GLY A 191 7.58 -2.75 -6.03
CA GLY A 191 8.74 -2.17 -6.70
C GLY A 191 9.01 -0.70 -6.33
N PRO A 192 9.28 -0.36 -5.05
CA PRO A 192 9.43 1.03 -4.62
C PRO A 192 10.65 1.73 -5.21
N GLU A 193 11.63 0.98 -5.70
CA GLU A 193 12.81 1.51 -6.41
C GLU A 193 12.93 0.85 -7.80
N SER A 194 11.81 0.41 -8.39
CA SER A 194 11.79 -0.20 -9.72
C SER A 194 12.08 0.83 -10.81
N THR A 195 12.39 0.34 -12.01
CA THR A 195 12.86 1.16 -13.13
C THR A 195 11.92 2.29 -13.54
N THR A 196 10.61 2.11 -13.40
CA THR A 196 9.59 3.10 -13.79
C THR A 196 9.01 3.86 -12.61
N GLN A 197 9.31 3.46 -11.36
CA GLN A 197 8.67 4.01 -10.17
C GLN A 197 8.86 5.53 -10.03
N ARG A 198 10.07 6.03 -10.23
CA ARG A 198 10.34 7.47 -10.11
C ARG A 198 9.66 8.29 -11.20
N MET A 199 9.66 7.78 -12.43
CA MET A 199 8.92 8.42 -13.53
C MET A 199 7.42 8.42 -13.26
N SER A 200 6.86 7.29 -12.81
CA SER A 200 5.45 7.20 -12.43
C SER A 200 5.08 8.16 -11.30
N HIS A 201 5.94 8.27 -10.28
CA HIS A 201 5.74 9.21 -9.17
C HIS A 201 5.83 10.67 -9.63
N PHE A 202 6.78 10.99 -10.52
CA PHE A 202 6.90 12.32 -11.09
C PHE A 202 5.65 12.71 -11.90
N LEU A 203 5.15 11.80 -12.75
CA LEU A 203 3.91 12.02 -13.49
C LEU A 203 2.72 12.22 -12.54
N ASP A 204 2.61 11.42 -11.48
CA ASP A 204 1.57 11.57 -10.46
C ASP A 204 1.61 12.95 -9.80
N LEU A 205 2.79 13.48 -9.46
CA LEU A 205 2.94 14.83 -8.91
C LEU A 205 2.46 15.94 -9.87
N ILE A 206 2.68 15.77 -11.17
CA ILE A 206 2.19 16.72 -12.19
C ILE A 206 0.68 16.61 -12.33
N LEU A 207 0.18 15.39 -12.55
CA LEU A 207 -1.23 15.13 -12.80
C LEU A 207 -2.10 15.57 -11.61
N LYS A 208 -1.65 15.34 -10.37
CA LYS A 208 -2.34 15.79 -9.16
C LYS A 208 -2.63 17.29 -9.14
N LYS A 209 -1.74 18.12 -9.68
CA LYS A 209 -1.95 19.58 -9.76
C LYS A 209 -3.01 19.96 -10.79
N LEU A 210 -3.22 19.11 -11.79
CA LEU A 210 -4.20 19.31 -12.86
C LEU A 210 -5.56 18.71 -12.52
N CYS A 211 -5.61 17.71 -11.63
CA CYS A 211 -6.85 17.05 -11.23
C CYS A 211 -7.98 18.02 -10.84
N PRO A 212 -7.75 19.08 -10.02
CA PRO A 212 -8.82 20.03 -9.65
C PRO A 212 -9.44 20.83 -10.81
N LEU A 213 -8.78 20.86 -11.98
CA LEU A 213 -9.30 21.55 -13.16
C LEU A 213 -10.35 20.72 -13.91
N ILE A 214 -10.47 19.43 -13.59
CA ILE A 214 -11.41 18.52 -14.23
C ILE A 214 -12.78 18.68 -13.56
N PRO A 215 -13.88 18.93 -14.30
CA PRO A 215 -15.21 19.11 -13.72
C PRO A 215 -15.72 17.92 -12.88
N SER A 216 -15.26 16.71 -13.20
CA SER A 216 -15.59 15.47 -12.49
C SER A 216 -14.63 15.17 -11.33
N TYR A 217 -13.74 16.10 -10.97
CA TYR A 217 -12.82 15.89 -9.87
C TYR A 217 -13.56 15.86 -8.53
N VAL A 218 -13.33 14.78 -7.79
CA VAL A 218 -13.82 14.57 -6.45
C VAL A 218 -12.60 14.37 -5.56
N ARG A 219 -12.41 15.24 -4.57
CA ARG A 219 -11.20 15.20 -3.73
C ARG A 219 -11.20 14.01 -2.76
N ASP A 220 -12.33 13.77 -2.10
CA ASP A 220 -12.49 12.79 -1.02
C ASP A 220 -13.97 12.42 -0.82
N ASP A 221 -14.24 11.47 0.08
CA ASP A 221 -15.59 10.98 0.36
C ASP A 221 -16.54 12.10 0.85
N ILE A 222 -16.01 13.10 1.56
CA ILE A 222 -16.81 14.23 2.07
C ILE A 222 -17.14 15.20 0.93
N ASP A 223 -16.18 15.47 0.06
CA ASP A 223 -16.35 16.27 -1.15
C ASP A 223 -17.39 15.63 -2.08
N PHE A 224 -17.33 14.30 -2.24
CA PHE A 224 -18.33 13.53 -2.98
C PHE A 224 -19.73 13.69 -2.41
N LEU A 225 -19.89 13.55 -1.08
CA LEU A 225 -21.18 13.69 -0.42
C LEU A 225 -21.75 15.11 -0.58
N ARG A 226 -20.90 16.14 -0.43
CA ARG A 226 -21.29 17.53 -0.65
C ARG A 226 -21.74 17.78 -2.08
N ALA A 227 -20.98 17.28 -3.06
CA ALA A 227 -21.35 17.37 -4.47
C ALA A 227 -22.67 16.65 -4.78
N SER A 228 -22.88 15.45 -4.22
CA SER A 228 -24.10 14.66 -4.42
C SER A 228 -25.35 15.37 -3.89
N VAL A 229 -25.25 15.94 -2.68
CA VAL A 229 -26.33 16.74 -2.08
C VAL A 229 -26.63 17.99 -2.92
N SER A 230 -25.60 18.67 -3.44
CA SER A 230 -25.78 19.85 -4.29
C SER A 230 -26.44 19.54 -5.65
N LEU A 231 -26.31 18.30 -6.14
CA LEU A 231 -26.93 17.82 -7.38
C LEU A 231 -28.37 17.31 -7.19
N GLY A 232 -28.94 17.43 -5.99
CA GLY A 232 -30.30 16.96 -5.69
C GLY A 232 -30.45 15.43 -5.72
N ARG A 233 -29.34 14.69 -5.75
CA ARG A 233 -29.32 13.23 -5.72
C ARG A 233 -29.07 12.78 -4.28
N THR A 234 -30.07 12.16 -3.65
CA THR A 234 -29.84 11.49 -2.37
C THR A 234 -28.91 10.29 -2.59
N PRO A 235 -27.77 10.19 -1.89
CA PRO A 235 -26.96 8.99 -1.92
C PRO A 235 -27.80 7.87 -1.28
N HIS A 236 -28.30 6.95 -2.09
CA HIS A 236 -28.89 5.72 -1.56
C HIS A 236 -27.78 5.00 -0.76
N MET A 237 -28.05 4.58 0.49
CA MET A 237 -27.08 4.01 1.46
C MET A 237 -26.31 2.75 1.00
N SER A 238 -26.36 2.40 -0.28
CA SER A 238 -25.76 1.22 -0.88
C SER A 238 -24.32 1.46 -1.39
N VAL A 239 -23.83 2.70 -1.40
CA VAL A 239 -22.51 3.06 -1.98
C VAL A 239 -21.34 2.85 -0.99
N GLU A 240 -21.59 2.78 0.32
CA GLU A 240 -20.53 2.74 1.34
C GLU A 240 -19.66 1.46 1.34
N ARG A 241 -20.07 0.37 0.66
CA ARG A 241 -19.32 -0.90 0.75
C ARG A 241 -18.10 -1.02 -0.15
N ASN A 242 -17.82 -0.08 -1.07
CA ASN A 242 -16.76 -0.28 -2.07
C ASN A 242 -15.72 0.85 -2.23
N LEU A 243 -15.79 1.96 -1.48
CA LEU A 243 -14.88 3.10 -1.71
C LEU A 243 -13.50 2.97 -1.04
N HIS A 244 -13.26 1.96 -0.19
CA HIS A 244 -11.94 1.72 0.41
C HIS A 244 -10.88 1.16 -0.56
N HIS A 245 -11.22 0.92 -1.82
CA HIS A 245 -10.25 0.56 -2.86
C HIS A 245 -10.37 1.59 -3.97
N THR A 246 -9.29 2.36 -4.17
CA THR A 246 -9.13 3.32 -5.25
C THR A 246 -9.43 2.69 -6.61
N ASN A 247 -10.68 2.78 -7.04
CA ASN A 247 -11.08 2.61 -8.42
C ASN A 247 -11.59 3.98 -8.88
N LEU A 248 -10.83 4.61 -9.78
CA LEU A 248 -11.35 5.67 -10.63
C LEU A 248 -12.60 5.10 -11.32
N VAL A 249 -13.79 5.56 -10.95
CA VAL A 249 -14.97 5.39 -11.77
C VAL A 249 -14.98 6.59 -12.72
N ILE A 250 -14.50 6.38 -13.94
CA ILE A 250 -14.75 7.31 -15.03
C ILE A 250 -16.09 6.86 -15.62
N ASP A 251 -17.18 7.53 -15.26
CA ASP A 251 -18.39 7.49 -16.08
C ASP A 251 -18.12 8.36 -17.31
N LEU A 252 -17.89 7.70 -18.45
CA LEU A 252 -17.99 8.35 -19.75
C LEU A 252 -19.47 8.35 -20.13
N ALA A 253 -20.09 9.54 -20.07
CA ALA A 253 -21.30 9.83 -20.82
C ALA A 253 -20.95 10.10 -22.30
#